data_AF-A0A2Z5FZ33-F1
#
_entry.id   AF-A0A2Z5FZ33-F1
#
_cell.length_a   1.000
_cell.length_b   1.000
_cell.length_c   1.000
_cell.angle_alpha   90.00
_cell.angle_beta   90.00
_cell.angle_gamma   90.00
#
_symmetry.space_group_name_H-M   'P 1'
#
loop_
_entity.id
_entity.type
_entity.pdbx_description
1 polymer ?
#
loop_
_entity_poly.entity_id
_entity_poly.type
_entity_poly.pdbx_seq_one_letter_code
_entity_poly.pdbx_strand_id
1 'polypeptide(L)'
;MLMSLLAFALPALPPGIVSFLPFLLIIVVFYFLLIRPNQNKQKQWQEMLNNLKPGDKVTTTGGIRGTILALREDVIQLRLPPDNIKVEILKSAIASVTTPEEGK
;
A
#
# COMPACT_ATOMS: atom_id res chain seq x y z
N MET A 1 17.56 -42.18 46.62
CA MET A 1 17.25 -40.74 46.77
C MET A 1 18.05 -39.82 45.82
N LEU A 2 18.65 -40.32 44.72
CA LEU A 2 19.48 -39.49 43.81
C LEU A 2 18.98 -39.47 42.35
N MET A 3 17.79 -40.02 42.07
CA MET A 3 17.25 -40.12 40.70
C MET A 3 15.84 -39.52 40.56
N SER A 4 15.53 -38.50 41.36
CA SER A 4 14.21 -37.82 41.37
C SER A 4 14.30 -36.31 41.13
N LEU A 5 15.48 -35.78 40.79
CA LEU A 5 15.72 -34.33 40.64
C LEU A 5 15.90 -33.89 39.17
N LEU A 6 15.44 -34.69 38.22
CA LEU A 6 15.47 -34.36 36.78
C LEU A 6 14.06 -34.42 36.16
N ALA A 7 13.07 -33.93 36.90
CA ALA A 7 11.73 -33.68 36.38
C ALA A 7 11.34 -32.24 36.74
N PHE A 8 12.18 -31.27 36.38
CA PHE A 8 11.73 -29.89 36.29
C PHE A 8 10.78 -29.83 35.10
N ALA A 9 9.50 -29.97 35.41
CA ALA A 9 8.40 -29.87 34.49
C ALA A 9 8.59 -28.61 33.64
N LEU A 10 8.79 -28.80 32.34
CA LEU A 10 8.34 -27.80 31.39
C LEU A 10 6.85 -27.63 31.73
N PRO A 11 6.38 -26.43 32.13
CA PRO A 11 4.97 -26.23 32.41
C PRO A 11 4.22 -26.63 31.13
N ALA A 12 3.59 -27.80 31.18
CA ALA A 12 2.75 -28.29 30.10
C ALA A 12 1.66 -27.24 29.97
N LEU A 13 1.67 -26.51 28.85
CA LEU A 13 0.64 -25.54 28.53
C LEU A 13 -0.71 -26.22 28.79
N PRO A 14 -1.63 -25.58 29.56
CA PRO A 14 -2.94 -26.15 29.86
C PRO A 14 -3.56 -26.75 28.60
N PRO A 15 -4.15 -27.97 28.65
CA PRO A 15 -4.63 -28.67 27.47
C PRO A 15 -5.55 -27.82 26.58
N GLY A 16 -6.34 -26.92 27.20
CA GLY A 16 -7.17 -25.95 26.48
C GLY A 16 -6.37 -24.96 25.61
N ILE A 17 -5.24 -24.44 26.09
CA ILE A 17 -4.38 -23.52 25.32
C ILE A 17 -3.74 -24.24 24.13
N VAL A 18 -3.35 -25.50 24.31
CA VAL A 18 -2.78 -26.33 23.23
C VAL A 18 -3.83 -26.62 22.15
N SER A 19 -5.11 -26.80 22.52
CA SER A 19 -6.21 -26.97 21.56
C SER A 19 -6.55 -25.70 20.75
N PHE A 20 -6.33 -24.51 21.31
CA PHE A 20 -6.53 -23.24 20.60
C PHE A 20 -5.31 -22.80 19.78
N LEU A 21 -4.16 -23.44 19.97
CA LEU A 21 -2.92 -23.14 19.24
C LEU A 21 -3.07 -23.14 17.70
N PRO A 22 -3.72 -24.14 17.04
CA PRO A 22 -3.92 -24.10 15.59
C PRO A 22 -4.82 -22.93 15.14
N PHE A 23 -5.85 -22.57 15.92
CA PHE A 23 -6.71 -21.42 15.63
C PHE A 23 -5.96 -20.09 15.76
N LEU A 24 -5.15 -19.93 16.81
CA LEU A 24 -4.34 -18.73 17.02
C LEU A 24 -3.32 -18.56 15.88
N LEU A 25 -2.71 -19.65 15.43
CA LEU A 25 -1.72 -19.65 14.34
C LEU A 25 -2.38 -19.21 13.02
N ILE A 26 -3.59 -19.69 12.71
CA ILE A 26 -4.36 -19.24 11.53
C ILE A 26 -4.66 -17.74 11.60
N ILE A 27 -5.12 -17.23 12.75
CA ILE A 27 -5.41 -15.79 12.94
C ILE A 27 -4.15 -14.96 12.71
N VAL A 28 -3.00 -15.38 13.25
CA VAL A 28 -1.72 -14.69 13.08
C VAL A 28 -1.30 -14.67 11.60
N VAL A 29 -1.44 -15.79 10.89
CA VAL A 29 -1.09 -15.88 9.47
C VAL A 29 -1.99 -14.99 8.61
N PHE A 30 -3.31 -15.01 8.80
CA PHE A 30 -4.24 -14.15 8.07
C PHE A 30 -4.03 -12.67 8.38
N TYR A 31 -3.78 -12.32 9.64
CA TYR A 31 -3.45 -10.95 10.06
C TYR A 31 -2.17 -10.46 9.38
N PHE A 32 -1.13 -11.29 9.37
CA PHE A 32 0.15 -10.96 8.74
C PHE A 32 0.04 -10.83 7.21
N LEU A 33 -0.76 -11.69 6.56
CA LEU A 33 -1.00 -11.64 5.12
C LEU A 33 -1.79 -10.41 4.68
N LEU A 34 -2.66 -9.85 5.52
CA LEU A 34 -3.53 -8.72 5.14
C LEU A 34 -2.89 -7.35 5.46
N ILE A 35 -2.08 -7.25 6.51
CA ILE A 35 -1.40 -6.00 6.90
C ILE A 35 -0.14 -5.71 6.08
N ARG A 36 0.64 -6.74 5.75
CA ARG A 36 1.86 -6.58 4.92
C ARG A 36 1.61 -5.97 3.53
N PRO A 37 0.56 -6.33 2.76
CA PRO A 37 0.35 -5.77 1.43
C PRO A 37 -0.08 -4.30 1.45
N ASN A 38 -0.71 -3.81 2.52
CA ASN A 38 -1.27 -2.46 2.53
C ASN A 38 -0.19 -1.37 2.58
N GLN A 39 0.91 -1.61 3.32
CA GLN A 39 2.03 -0.67 3.40
C GLN A 39 2.75 -0.50 2.07
N ASN A 40 2.90 -1.58 1.30
CA ASN A 40 3.57 -1.54 0.00
C ASN A 40 2.78 -0.70 -1.01
N LYS A 41 1.44 -0.83 -1.03
CA LYS A 41 0.59 -0.02 -1.90
C LYS A 41 0.69 1.47 -1.58
N GLN A 42 0.70 1.83 -0.30
CA GLN A 42 0.81 3.22 0.12
C GLN A 42 2.19 3.81 -0.22
N LYS A 43 3.27 3.04 -0.03
CA LYS A 43 4.63 3.45 -0.44
C LYS A 43 4.73 3.67 -1.94
N GLN A 44 4.28 2.70 -2.75
CA GLN A 44 4.26 2.81 -4.22
C GLN A 44 3.44 4.01 -4.70
N TRP A 45 2.31 4.27 -4.05
CA TRP A 45 1.48 5.44 -4.34
C TRP A 45 2.21 6.75 -4.07
N GLN A 46 2.85 6.88 -2.90
CA GLN A 46 3.62 8.07 -2.55
C GLN A 46 4.82 8.26 -3.50
N GLU A 47 5.51 7.18 -3.86
CA GLU A 47 6.59 7.19 -4.85
C GLU A 47 6.09 7.66 -6.22
N MET A 48 4.95 7.16 -6.70
CA MET A 48 4.33 7.63 -7.95
C MET A 48 4.05 9.14 -7.89
N LEU A 49 3.44 9.62 -6.81
CA LEU A 49 3.16 11.05 -6.63
C LEU A 49 4.43 11.91 -6.64
N ASN A 50 5.52 11.40 -6.05
CA ASN A 50 6.80 12.11 -6.02
C ASN A 50 7.51 12.13 -7.37
N ASN A 51 7.23 11.14 -8.22
CA ASN A 51 7.83 11.01 -9.55
C ASN A 51 7.08 11.77 -10.65
N LEU A 52 5.95 12.42 -10.34
CA LEU A 52 5.17 13.19 -11.31
C LEU A 52 5.96 14.37 -11.88
N LYS A 53 5.86 14.58 -13.19
CA LYS A 53 6.55 15.69 -13.90
C LYS A 53 5.59 16.45 -14.83
N PRO A 54 5.88 17.73 -15.11
CA PRO A 54 5.16 18.44 -16.17
C PRO A 54 5.32 17.71 -17.50
N GLY A 55 4.23 17.57 -18.25
CA GLY A 55 4.17 16.79 -19.50
C GLY A 55 3.63 15.37 -19.32
N ASP A 56 3.56 14.85 -18.09
CA ASP A 56 2.99 13.52 -17.86
C ASP A 56 1.51 13.47 -18.18
N LYS A 57 1.08 12.38 -18.82
CA LYS A 57 -0.33 12.04 -18.97
C LYS A 57 -0.75 11.27 -17.73
N VAL A 58 -1.83 11.70 -17.10
CA VAL A 58 -2.33 11.08 -15.87
C VAL A 58 -3.82 10.81 -15.94
N THR A 59 -4.24 9.80 -15.20
CA THR A 59 -5.64 9.49 -14.96
C THR A 59 -5.95 9.79 -13.50
N THR A 60 -6.97 10.61 -13.26
CA THR A 60 -7.48 10.90 -11.91
C THR A 60 -8.38 9.77 -11.39
N THR A 61 -8.64 9.73 -10.09
CA THR A 61 -9.55 8.74 -9.47
C THR A 61 -10.98 8.82 -10.04
N GLY A 62 -11.39 9.98 -10.55
CA GLY A 62 -12.69 10.17 -11.21
C GLY A 62 -12.72 9.72 -12.69
N GLY A 63 -11.64 9.13 -13.21
CA GLY A 63 -11.54 8.70 -14.60
C GLY A 63 -11.20 9.80 -15.61
N ILE A 64 -10.96 11.03 -15.14
CA ILE A 64 -10.53 12.15 -16.00
C ILE A 64 -9.09 11.93 -16.42
N ARG A 65 -8.82 12.06 -17.72
CA ARG A 65 -7.48 11.98 -18.31
C ARG A 65 -7.02 13.35 -18.76
N GLY A 66 -5.79 13.70 -18.44
CA GLY A 66 -5.20 14.98 -18.82
C GLY A 66 -3.68 14.96 -18.78
N THR A 67 -3.09 16.09 -19.13
CA THR A 67 -1.64 16.31 -19.10
C THR A 67 -1.27 17.30 -18.03
N ILE A 68 -0.23 17.02 -17.25
CA ILE A 68 0.25 17.93 -16.22
C ILE A 68 0.92 19.15 -16.85
N LEU A 69 0.44 20.35 -16.51
CA LEU A 69 1.04 21.62 -16.91
C LEU A 69 2.02 22.15 -15.88
N ALA A 70 1.63 22.09 -14.60
CA ALA A 70 2.41 22.60 -13.49
C ALA A 70 2.12 21.78 -12.24
N LEU A 71 3.13 21.58 -11.42
CA LEU A 71 3.03 20.97 -10.10
C LEU A 71 3.30 22.03 -9.04
N ARG A 72 2.50 22.02 -7.98
CA ARG A 72 2.74 22.72 -6.72
C ARG A 72 2.83 21.66 -5.62
N GLU A 73 2.98 22.08 -4.36
CA GLU A 73 3.15 21.16 -3.22
C GLU A 73 1.98 20.17 -3.09
N ASP A 74 0.75 20.68 -2.96
CA ASP A 74 -0.45 19.84 -2.74
C ASP A 74 -1.36 19.73 -3.96
N VAL A 75 -1.13 20.56 -4.98
CA VAL A 75 -2.03 20.72 -6.12
C VAL A 75 -1.29 20.63 -7.46
N ILE A 76 -2.00 20.13 -8.47
CA ILE A 76 -1.50 19.95 -9.83
C ILE A 76 -2.48 20.60 -10.80
N GLN A 77 -1.93 21.37 -11.75
CA GLN A 77 -2.71 21.91 -12.86
C GLN A 77 -2.72 20.93 -14.01
N LEU A 78 -3.90 20.43 -14.36
CA LEU A 78 -4.12 19.53 -15.49
C LEU A 78 -4.72 20.27 -16.67
N ARG A 79 -4.27 19.90 -17.86
CA ARG A 79 -4.90 20.24 -19.15
C ARG A 79 -5.73 19.07 -19.62
N LEU A 80 -7.02 19.31 -19.85
CA LEU A 80 -7.96 18.32 -20.38
C LEU A 80 -8.16 18.59 -21.87
N PRO A 81 -7.98 17.58 -22.73
CA PRO A 81 -8.45 17.64 -24.12
C PRO A 81 -9.99 17.46 -24.19
N PRO A 82 -10.66 17.92 -25.27
CA PRO A 82 -10.10 18.62 -26.43
C PRO A 82 -9.89 20.14 -26.22
N ASP A 83 -10.67 20.77 -25.35
CA ASP A 83 -10.79 22.24 -25.29
C ASP A 83 -9.70 22.95 -24.47
N ASN A 84 -8.59 22.26 -24.18
CA ASN A 84 -7.48 22.75 -23.35
C ASN A 84 -7.92 23.32 -21.99
N ILE A 85 -8.99 22.77 -21.42
CA ILE A 85 -9.52 23.20 -20.12
C ILE A 85 -8.45 22.96 -19.06
N LYS A 86 -8.13 24.00 -18.29
CA LYS A 86 -7.17 23.93 -17.18
C LYS A 86 -7.94 23.74 -15.89
N VAL A 87 -7.63 22.68 -15.14
CA VAL A 87 -8.26 22.39 -13.85
C VAL A 87 -7.24 22.26 -12.73
N GLU A 88 -7.64 22.83 -11.61
CA GLU A 88 -7.08 22.70 -10.27
C GLU A 88 -7.38 21.35 -9.61
N ILE A 89 -6.45 20.40 -9.42
CA ILE A 89 -6.76 19.21 -8.61
C ILE A 89 -5.70 18.91 -7.54
N LEU A 90 -6.10 18.22 -6.49
CA LEU A 90 -5.18 17.72 -5.48
C LEU A 90 -4.26 16.65 -6.08
N LYS A 91 -2.99 16.68 -5.67
CA LYS A 91 -2.00 15.67 -6.03
C LYS A 91 -2.45 14.26 -5.63
N SER A 92 -3.14 14.14 -4.49
CA SER A 92 -3.73 12.89 -3.99
C SER A 92 -4.87 12.33 -4.83
N ALA A 93 -5.41 13.08 -5.79
CA ALA A 93 -6.48 12.63 -6.68
C ALA A 93 -5.98 11.95 -7.97
N ILE A 94 -4.65 11.84 -8.16
CA ILE A 94 -4.03 11.15 -9.31
C ILE A 94 -4.01 9.66 -9.08
N ALA A 95 -4.75 8.88 -9.86
CA ALA A 95 -4.83 7.42 -9.74
C ALA A 95 -3.68 6.69 -10.43
N SER A 96 -3.22 7.19 -11.57
CA SER A 96 -2.13 6.57 -12.31
C SER A 96 -1.48 7.53 -13.29
N VAL A 97 -0.23 7.23 -13.64
CA VAL A 97 0.48 7.84 -14.76
C VAL A 97 0.28 6.96 -15.99
N THR A 98 -0.16 7.57 -17.09
CA THR A 98 -0.44 6.93 -18.39
C THR A 98 0.52 7.45 -19.48
N THR A 99 1.56 8.20 -19.10
CA THR A 99 2.68 8.44 -20.01
C THR A 99 3.20 7.06 -20.45
N PRO A 100 3.20 6.72 -21.75
CA PRO A 100 3.92 5.54 -22.19
C PRO A 100 5.37 5.80 -21.82
N GLU A 101 5.88 5.08 -20.82
CA GLU A 101 7.31 4.94 -20.60
C GLU A 101 7.92 4.64 -21.98
N GLU A 102 8.64 5.61 -22.53
CA GLU A 102 9.38 5.43 -23.76
C GLU A 102 10.31 4.23 -23.56
N GLY A 103 10.23 3.30 -24.51
CA GLY A 103 10.63 1.92 -24.34
C GLY A 103 12.02 1.69 -23.73
N LYS A 104 12.09 0.63 -22.95
CA LYS A 104 13.19 -0.32 -23.02
C LYS A 104 12.64 -1.70 -23.31
#